data_AF-A0A518GV81-F1
#
_entry.id   AF-A0A518GV81-F1
#
_cell.length_a   1.000
_cell.length_b   1.000
_cell.length_c   1.000
_cell.angle_alpha   90.00
_cell.angle_beta   90.00
_cell.angle_gamma   90.00
#
_symmetry.space_group_name_H-M   'P 1'
#
loop_
_entity.id
_entity.type
_entity.pdbx_description
1 polymer ?
#
loop_
_entity_poly.entity_id
_entity_poly.type
_entity_poly.pdbx_seq_one_letter_code
_entity_poly.pdbx_strand_id
1 'polypeptide(L)' 'MKTIGVDQTSLDDCVRDAQQERIILTRDGVPVAPIVGLEGLDAEQLELGISDAFWKLIAERRGQRTMTWDELERALPG' A
#
# COMPACT_ATOMS: atom_id res chain seq x y z
N MET A 1 -13.15 -0.35 0.48
CA MET A 1 -12.49 -1.55 -0.05
C MET A 1 -13.60 -2.49 -0.46
N LYS A 2 -13.60 -2.89 -1.73
CA LYS A 2 -14.66 -3.70 -2.35
C LYS A 2 -14.10 -5.06 -2.76
N THR A 3 -14.89 -6.12 -2.59
CA THR A 3 -14.50 -7.49 -2.98
C THR A 3 -15.43 -7.98 -4.07
N ILE A 4 -14.89 -8.45 -5.19
CA ILE A 4 -15.66 -8.82 -6.38
C ILE A 4 -15.16 -10.17 -6.93
N GLY A 5 -16.08 -11.06 -7.30
CA GLY A 5 -15.74 -12.29 -8.01
C GLY A 5 -15.23 -11.98 -9.41
N VAL A 6 -14.17 -12.65 -9.86
CA VAL A 6 -13.59 -12.49 -11.22
C VAL A 6 -14.59 -12.80 -12.34
N ASP A 7 -15.62 -13.59 -12.04
CA ASP A 7 -16.73 -13.96 -12.91
C ASP A 7 -17.87 -12.91 -12.94
N GLN A 8 -17.85 -11.94 -12.03
CA GLN A 8 -18.91 -10.95 -11.82
C GLN A 8 -18.54 -9.55 -12.31
N THR A 9 -17.41 -9.40 -13.00
CA THR A 9 -16.87 -8.09 -13.41
C THR A 9 -16.09 -8.18 -14.71
N SER A 10 -15.86 -7.03 -15.33
CA SER A 10 -14.94 -6.84 -16.44
C SER A 10 -13.70 -6.07 -15.98
N LEU A 11 -12.62 -6.13 -16.77
CA LEU A 11 -11.44 -5.32 -16.50
C LEU A 11 -11.77 -3.82 -16.48
N ASP A 12 -12.61 -3.36 -17.41
CA ASP A 12 -12.97 -1.94 -17.53
C ASP A 12 -13.78 -1.45 -16.32
N ASP A 13 -14.69 -2.28 -15.80
CA ASP A 13 -15.45 -1.94 -14.59
C ASP A 13 -14.54 -1.94 -13.36
N CYS A 14 -13.61 -2.88 -13.27
CA CYS A 14 -12.60 -2.88 -12.20
C CYS A 14 -11.72 -1.63 -12.24
N VAL A 15 -11.22 -1.22 -13.40
CA VAL A 15 -10.36 -0.03 -13.53
C VAL A 15 -11.11 1.24 -13.12
N ARG A 16 -12.39 1.35 -13.49
CA ARG A 16 -13.26 2.48 -13.13
C ARG A 16 -13.50 2.53 -11.63
N ASP A 17 -13.93 1.42 -11.04
CA ASP A 17 -14.21 1.33 -9.61
C ASP A 17 -12.92 1.54 -8.78
N ALA A 18 -11.77 1.05 -9.28
CA ALA A 18 -10.49 1.14 -8.59
C ALA A 18 -9.98 2.58 -8.39
N GLN A 19 -10.44 3.55 -9.19
CA GLN A 19 -10.10 4.96 -9.00
C GLN A 19 -10.74 5.55 -7.73
N GLN A 20 -11.88 5.00 -7.30
CA GLN A 20 -12.61 5.49 -6.13
C GLN A 20 -12.24 4.72 -4.87
N GLU A 21 -12.02 3.41 -4.99
CA GLU A 21 -11.63 2.57 -3.86
C GLU A 21 -10.83 1.33 -4.30
N ARG A 22 -10.04 0.75 -3.40
CA ARG A 22 -9.30 -0.50 -3.68
C ARG A 22 -10.26 -1.67 -3.88
N ILE A 23 -10.01 -2.47 -4.94
CA ILE A 23 -10.73 -3.71 -5.23
C ILE A 23 -9.86 -4.93 -4.88
N ILE A 24 -10.48 -5.94 -4.29
CA ILE A 24 -9.93 -7.29 -4.15
C ILE A 24 -10.74 -8.23 -5.05
N LEU A 25 -10.08 -8.79 -6.06
CA LEU A 25 -10.65 -9.84 -6.89
C LEU A 25 -10.60 -11.18 -6.16
N THR A 26 -11.68 -11.94 -6.23
CA THR A 26 -11.78 -13.30 -5.71
C THR A 26 -12.14 -14.30 -6.79
N ARG A 27 -11.66 -15.54 -6.63
CA ARG A 27 -12.11 -16.70 -7.41
C ARG A 27 -12.58 -17.74 -6.42
N ASP A 28 -13.83 -18.17 -6.54
CA ASP A 28 -14.46 -19.12 -5.61
C ASP A 28 -14.35 -18.67 -4.14
N GLY A 29 -14.47 -17.36 -3.90
CA GLY A 29 -14.35 -16.74 -2.58
C GLY A 29 -12.91 -16.55 -2.07
N VAL A 30 -11.90 -17.03 -2.79
CA VAL A 30 -10.48 -16.89 -2.43
C VAL A 30 -9.90 -15.62 -3.07
N PRO A 31 -9.27 -14.69 -2.32
CA PRO A 31 -8.59 -13.53 -2.89
C PRO A 31 -7.47 -13.93 -3.84
N VAL A 32 -7.46 -13.35 -5.04
CA VAL A 32 -6.47 -13.65 -6.09
C VAL A 32 -5.64 -12.46 -6.51
N ALA A 33 -6.18 -11.24 -6.50
CA ALA A 33 -5.45 -10.05 -6.92
C ALA A 33 -6.06 -8.77 -6.34
N PRO A 34 -5.25 -7.79 -5.92
CA PRO A 34 -5.70 -6.43 -5.69
C PRO A 34 -5.69 -5.62 -7.00
N ILE A 35 -6.67 -4.73 -7.18
CA ILE A 35 -6.67 -3.68 -8.21
C ILE A 35 -6.76 -2.33 -7.49
N VAL A 36 -5.85 -1.43 -7.83
CA VAL A 36 -5.75 -0.09 -7.25
C VAL A 36 -5.69 0.94 -8.36
N GLY A 37 -6.48 2.01 -8.25
CA GLY A 37 -6.29 3.20 -9.06
C GLY A 37 -4.94 3.83 -8.72
N LEU A 38 -4.27 4.37 -9.72
CA LEU A 38 -2.97 5.02 -9.57
C LEU A 38 -3.11 6.55 -9.52
N GLU A 39 -4.32 7.09 -9.72
CA GLU A 39 -4.56 8.52 -9.57
C GLU A 39 -4.22 8.97 -8.14
N GLY A 40 -3.33 9.96 -8.02
CA GLY A 40 -2.83 10.43 -6.73
C GLY A 40 -1.75 9.56 -6.08
N LEU A 41 -1.37 8.43 -6.69
CA LEU A 41 -0.18 7.67 -6.31
C LEU A 41 1.00 8.05 -7.21
N ASP A 42 2.13 8.39 -6.59
CA ASP A 42 3.38 8.55 -7.32
C ASP A 42 4.08 7.19 -7.52
N ALA A 43 5.11 7.19 -8.39
CA ALA A 43 5.85 5.98 -8.71
C ALA A 43 6.56 5.37 -7.48
N GLU A 44 7.05 6.21 -6.58
CA GLU A 44 7.73 5.76 -5.36
C GLU A 44 6.77 4.98 -4.46
N GLN A 45 5.55 5.46 -4.27
CA GLN A 45 4.52 4.76 -3.49
C GLN A 45 4.18 3.39 -4.08
N LEU A 46 4.15 3.27 -5.41
CA LEU A 46 3.90 1.98 -6.07
C LEU A 46 5.06 1.01 -5.84
N GLU A 47 6.30 1.46 -6.04
CA GLU A 47 7.51 0.66 -5.84
C GLU A 47 7.68 0.20 -4.39
N LEU A 48 7.49 1.11 -3.43
CA LEU A 48 7.59 0.80 -2.01
C LEU A 48 6.41 -0.07 -1.54
N GLY A 49 5.23 0.13 -2.10
CA GLY A 49 4.02 -0.63 -1.77
C GLY A 49 4.14 -2.13 -2.05
N ILE A 50 4.92 -2.51 -3.08
CA ILE A 50 5.16 -3.91 -3.46
C ILE A 50 6.46 -4.51 -2.87
N SER A 51 7.25 -3.73 -2.13
CA SER A 51 8.54 -4.15 -1.60
C SER A 51 8.43 -4.77 -0.21
N ASP A 52 8.59 -6.10 -0.11
CA ASP A 52 8.64 -6.81 1.17
C ASP A 52 9.75 -6.29 2.10
N ALA A 53 10.90 -5.93 1.52
CA ALA A 53 12.03 -5.40 2.28
C ALA A 53 11.69 -4.04 2.90
N PHE A 54 10.98 -3.19 2.17
CA PHE A 54 10.50 -1.91 2.68
C PHE A 54 9.54 -2.11 3.85
N TRP A 55 8.54 -2.99 3.71
CA TRP A 55 7.59 -3.25 4.79
C TRP A 55 8.24 -3.84 6.04
N LYS A 56 9.25 -4.72 5.90
CA LYS A 56 10.06 -5.20 7.03
C LYS A 56 10.79 -4.06 7.74
N LEU A 57 11.46 -3.19 7.00
CA LEU A 57 12.14 -2.02 7.56
C LEU A 57 11.18 -1.11 8.33
N ILE A 58 9.99 -0.84 7.77
CA ILE A 58 8.97 -0.01 8.44
C ILE A 58 8.46 -0.67 9.72
N ALA A 59 8.21 -1.99 9.69
CA ALA A 59 7.77 -2.73 10.88
C ALA A 59 8.82 -2.66 12.00
N GLU A 60 10.09 -2.87 11.67
CA GLU A 60 11.20 -2.75 12.61
C GLU A 60 11.31 -1.34 13.19
N ARG A 61 11.29 -0.30 12.35
CA ARG A 61 11.39 1.10 12.79
C ARG A 61 10.24 1.55 13.67
N ARG A 62 9.01 1.08 13.42
CA ARG A 62 7.84 1.40 14.27
C ARG A 62 7.98 0.85 15.70
N GLY A 63 8.82 -0.17 15.91
CA GLY A 63 9.14 -0.70 17.23
C GLY A 63 10.30 0.02 17.94
N GLN A 64 11.00 0.94 17.26
CA GLN A 64 12.13 1.65 17.84
C GLN A 64 11.68 2.87 18.64
N ARG A 65 12.49 3.27 19.62
CA ARG A 65 12.23 4.48 20.40
C ARG A 65 12.35 5.70 19.50
N THR A 66 11.32 6.54 19.49
CA THR A 66 11.40 7.85 18.85
C THR A 66 12.23 8.81 19.70
N MET A 67 12.79 9.84 19.06
CA MET A 67 13.43 10.94 19.73
C MET A 67 12.82 12.25 19.23
N THR A 68 12.80 13.24 20.12
CA THR A 68 12.38 14.61 19.78
C THR A 68 13.44 15.28 18.91
N TRP A 69 13.04 16.38 18.26
CA TRP A 69 13.97 17.18 17.45
C TRP A 69 15.15 17.70 18.28
N ASP A 70 14.91 18.19 19.50
CA ASP A 70 15.97 18.69 20.38
C ASP A 70 16.95 17.59 20.84
N GLU A 71 16.47 16.36 21.02
CA GLU A 71 17.33 15.21 21.34
C GLU A 71 18.21 14.83 20.15
N LEU A 72 17.66 14.90 18.93
CA LEU A 72 18.39 14.62 17.71
C LEU A 72 19.49 15.67 17.47
N GLU A 73 19.18 16.95 17.57
CA GLU A 73 20.15 18.03 17.37
C GLU A 73 21.35 17.93 18.33
N ARG A 74 21.12 17.51 19.58
CA ARG A 74 22.20 17.28 20.55
C ARG A 74 23.05 16.05 20.26
N ALA A 75 22.49 15.06 19.55
CA ALA A 75 23.17 13.80 19.24
C ALA A 75 23.98 13.85 17.93
N LEU A 76 23.66 14.77 17.03
CA LEU A 76 24.39 14.96 15.78
C LEU A 76 25.63 15.86 16.01
N PRO A 77 26.84 15.44 15.59
CA PRO A 77 27.99 16.33 15.59
C PRO A 77 27.75 17.44 14.56
N GLY A 78 27.91 18.69 14.99
CA GLY A 78 27.82 19.88 14.13
C GLY A 78 28.98 20.01 13.14
#